data_AF-A0A9X4C738-F1
#
_entry.id   AF-A0A9X4C738-F1
#
_cell.length_a   1.000
_cell.length_b   1.000
_cell.length_c   1.000
_cell.angle_alpha   90.00
_cell.angle_beta   90.00
_cell.angle_gamma   90.00
#
_symmetry.space_group_name_H-M   'P 1'
#
loop_
_entity.id
_entity.type
_entity.pdbx_description
1 polymer ?
#
loop_
_entity_poly.entity_id
_entity_poly.type
_entity_poly.pdbx_seq_one_letter_code
_entity_poly.pdbx_strand_id
1 'polypeptide(L)' 'MKFGSTKESTSPFADFIRNAKSEEKKRVYSEVLIEATKKQNEVLLAAREKQA' A
#
# COMPACT_ATOMS: atom_id res chain seq x y z
N MET A 1 -33.13 17.09 6.30
CA MET A 1 -33.02 15.94 5.37
C MET A 1 -32.29 14.83 6.10
N LYS A 2 -32.88 13.63 6.23
CA LYS A 2 -32.15 12.48 6.76
C LYS A 2 -31.20 12.01 5.65
N PHE A 3 -29.90 12.27 5.82
CA PHE A 3 -28.87 11.61 5.01
C PHE A 3 -28.88 10.13 5.40
N GLY A 4 -29.75 9.36 4.75
CA GLY A 4 -29.67 7.92 4.80
C GLY A 4 -28.30 7.53 4.26
N SER A 5 -27.45 7.01 5.14
CA SER A 5 -26.16 6.43 4.77
C SER A 5 -26.43 5.31 3.77
N THR A 6 -26.32 5.63 2.48
CA THR A 6 -26.14 4.62 1.46
C THR A 6 -24.89 3.87 1.88
N LYS A 7 -25.02 2.57 2.17
CA LYS A 7 -23.87 1.68 2.36
C LYS A 7 -23.15 1.61 1.02
N GLU A 8 -22.37 2.64 0.71
CA GLU A 8 -21.47 2.66 -0.43
C GLU A 8 -20.54 1.47 -0.20
N SER A 9 -20.52 0.55 -1.17
CA SER A 9 -19.60 -0.58 -1.20
C SER A 9 -18.19 -0.03 -1.18
N THR A 10 -17.67 0.17 0.02
CA THR A 10 -16.36 0.76 0.24
C THR A 10 -15.36 -0.34 -0.11
N SER A 11 -14.40 -0.03 -0.98
CA SER A 11 -13.37 -1.02 -1.31
C SER A 11 -12.65 -1.44 -0.03
N PRO A 12 -12.19 -2.69 0.10
CA PRO A 12 -11.45 -3.14 1.29
C PRO A 12 -10.26 -2.22 1.62
N PHE A 13 -9.62 -1.65 0.59
CA PHE A 13 -8.58 -0.63 0.78
C PHE A 13 -9.14 0.67 1.36
N ALA A 14 -10.23 1.22 0.82
CA ALA A 14 -10.83 2.43 1.37
C ALA A 14 -11.34 2.22 2.81
N ASP A 15 -11.84 1.02 3.13
CA ASP A 15 -12.24 0.65 4.48
C ASP A 15 -11.02 0.60 5.43
N PHE A 16 -9.93 -0.04 5.00
CA PHE A 16 -8.66 -0.04 5.73
C PHE A 16 -8.12 1.38 5.99
N ILE A 17 -8.12 2.24 4.97
CA ILE A 17 -7.65 3.63 5.11
C ILE A 17 -8.51 4.41 6.11
N ARG A 18 -9.83 4.21 6.10
CA ARG A 18 -10.77 4.91 7.00
C ARG A 18 -10.70 4.37 8.42
N ASN A 19 -10.67 3.05 8.60
CA ASN A 19 -11.05 2.40 9.85
C ASN A 19 -9.89 1.66 10.56
N ALA A 20 -8.77 1.36 9.90
CA ALA A 20 -7.67 0.65 10.55
C ALA A 20 -6.94 1.50 11.59
N LYS A 21 -6.43 0.84 12.64
CA LYS A 21 -5.64 1.50 13.70
C LYS A 21 -4.29 1.96 13.16
N SER A 22 -3.70 2.94 13.85
CA SER A 22 -2.39 3.51 13.46
C SER A 22 -1.30 2.44 13.36
N GLU A 23 -1.25 1.50 14.31
CA GLU A 23 -0.25 0.43 14.30
C GLU A 23 -0.45 -0.57 13.14
N GLU A 24 -1.69 -0.86 12.76
CA GLU A 24 -2.00 -1.70 11.60
C GLU A 24 -1.58 -1.01 10.30
N LYS A 25 -1.88 0.30 10.18
CA LYS A 25 -1.44 1.13 9.04
C LYS A 25 0.07 1.18 8.92
N LYS A 26 0.78 1.44 10.03
CA LYS A 26 2.25 1.47 10.06
C LYS A 26 2.85 0.14 9.60
N ARG A 27 2.32 -0.98 10.09
CA ARG A 27 2.78 -2.31 9.68
C ARG A 27 2.62 -2.51 8.18
N VAL A 28 1.41 -2.31 7.65
CA VAL A 28 1.13 -2.51 6.22
C VAL A 28 1.97 -1.58 5.35
N TYR A 29 2.09 -0.31 5.72
CA TYR A 29 2.92 0.64 4.96
C TYR A 29 4.41 0.28 4.99
N SER A 30 4.91 -0.18 6.14
CA SER A 30 6.30 -0.64 6.27
C SER A 30 6.56 -1.84 5.34
N GLU A 31 5.67 -2.84 5.36
CA GLU A 31 5.77 -4.01 4.48
C GLU A 31 5.75 -3.60 2.99
N VAL A 32 4.85 -2.69 2.59
CA VAL A 32 4.77 -2.18 1.22
C VAL A 32 6.07 -1.48 0.80
N LEU A 33 6.63 -0.62 1.65
CA LEU A 33 7.87 0.10 1.35
C LEU A 33 9.06 -0.85 1.22
N ILE A 34 9.14 -1.87 2.08
CA ILE A 34 10.18 -2.90 2.02
C ILE A 34 10.12 -3.64 0.68
N GLU A 35 8.94 -4.16 0.31
CA GLU A 35 8.78 -4.92 -0.93
C GLU A 35 8.98 -4.06 -2.18
N ALA A 36 8.53 -2.81 -2.17
CA ALA A 36 8.79 -1.87 -3.26
C ALA A 36 10.29 -1.60 -3.42
N THR A 37 11.01 -1.41 -2.31
CA THR A 37 12.45 -1.19 -2.32
C THR A 37 13.22 -2.41 -2.84
N LYS A 38 12.83 -3.62 -2.44
CA LYS A 38 13.42 -4.87 -2.96
C LYS A 38 13.31 -4.94 -4.48
N LYS A 39 12.10 -4.73 -5.02
CA LYS A 39 11.87 -4.72 -6.48
C LYS A 39 12.69 -3.65 -7.20
N GLN A 40 12.80 -2.46 -6.60
CA GLN A 40 13.64 -1.40 -7.17
C GLN A 40 15.12 -1.82 -7.25
N ASN A 41 15.64 -2.46 -6.20
CA ASN A 41 17.01 -2.94 -6.17
C ASN A 41 17.26 -4.03 -7.23
N GLU A 42 16.31 -4.94 -7.45
CA GLU A 42 16.40 -5.93 -8.53
C GLU A 42 16.55 -5.27 -9.90
N VAL A 43 15.75 -4.24 -10.18
CA VAL A 43 15.84 -3.47 -11.43
C VAL A 43 17.20 -2.78 -11.56
N LEU A 44 17.71 -2.17 -10.49
CA LEU A 44 19.01 -1.50 -10.49
C LEU A 44 20.17 -2.49 -10.69
N LEU A 45 20.11 -3.67 -10.09
CA LEU A 45 21.11 -4.73 -10.29
C LEU A 45 21.12 -5.21 -11.75
N ALA A 46 19.95 -5.53 -12.30
CA ALA A 46 19.82 -5.95 -13.69
C ALA A 46 20.30 -4.86 -14.68
N ALA A 47 20.10 -3.58 -14.35
CA ALA A 47 20.61 -2.48 -15.15
C ALA A 47 22.14 -2.37 -15.10
N ARG A 48 22.76 -2.58 -13.92
CA ARG A 48 24.22 -2.58 -13.75
C ARG A 48 24.88 -3.74 -14.50
N GLU A 49 24.30 -4.93 -14.42
CA GLU A 49 24.82 -6.11 -15.13
C GLU A 49 24.81 -5.93 -16.66
N LYS A 50 23.84 -5.19 -17.21
CA LYS A 50 23.79 -4.87 -18.65
C LYS A 50 24.83 -3.84 -19.10
N GLN A 51 25.40 -3.08 -18.17
CA GLN A 51 26.39 -2.03 -18.45
C GLN A 51 27.84 -2.50 -18.28
N ALA A 52 28.05 -3.66 -17.63
CA ALA A 52 29.34 -4.32 -17.47
C ALA A 52 29.65 -5.22 -18.68
#